data_AF-L9WT78-F1
#
_entry.id   AF-L9WT78-F1
#
_cell.length_a   1.000
_cell.length_b   1.000
_cell.length_c   1.000
_cell.angle_alpha   90.00
_cell.angle_beta   90.00
_cell.angle_gamma   90.00
#
_symmetry.space_group_name_H-M   'P 1'
#
loop_
_entity.id
_entity.type
_entity.pdbx_description
1 polymer ?
#
loop_
_entity_poly.entity_id
_entity_poly.type
_entity_poly.pdbx_seq_one_letter_code
_entity_poly.pdbx_strand_id
1 'polypeptide(L)'
;MALITAVGLYTVYLGGVLPGMSDRTTEETTIDRIWDDLEDDERGVFPAYEYDSAMDRKMRDTIDQTSLPNGKNSYVAVRAYEDGEPTVFASAHFDSDGDDLRDRQLSSTHPDYGPPHAAREPDETGIATRSISVEVTEADIRGGTLYVEVW
;
A
#
# COMPACT_ATOMS: atom_id res chain seq x y z
N MET A 1 -13.88 -40.07 12.70
CA MET A 1 -13.30 -38.86 13.33
C MET A 1 -13.48 -37.73 12.34
N ALA A 2 -14.42 -36.81 12.59
CA ALA A 2 -14.61 -35.61 11.77
C ALA A 2 -14.08 -34.44 12.59
N LEU A 3 -13.01 -33.82 12.12
CA LEU A 3 -12.34 -32.71 12.80
C LEU A 3 -12.83 -31.43 12.11
N ILE A 4 -13.76 -30.74 12.77
CA ILE A 4 -14.30 -29.44 12.33
C ILE A 4 -13.35 -28.39 12.91
N THR A 5 -12.44 -27.86 12.09
CA THR A 5 -11.56 -26.76 12.50
C THR A 5 -12.30 -25.45 12.26
N ALA A 6 -12.84 -24.89 13.34
CA ALA A 6 -13.46 -23.57 13.33
C ALA A 6 -12.36 -22.50 13.13
N VAL A 7 -12.32 -21.91 11.94
CA VAL A 7 -11.49 -20.73 11.68
C VAL A 7 -12.21 -19.53 12.30
N GLY A 8 -11.73 -19.10 13.46
CA GLY A 8 -12.21 -17.90 14.13
C GLY A 8 -11.74 -16.66 13.38
N LEU A 9 -12.59 -16.13 12.49
CA LEU A 9 -12.41 -14.81 11.91
C LEU A 9 -12.63 -13.77 13.01
N TYR A 10 -11.54 -13.21 13.53
CA TYR A 10 -11.57 -12.01 14.36
C TYR A 10 -11.85 -10.79 13.47
N THR A 11 -13.12 -10.53 13.20
CA THR A 11 -13.56 -9.27 12.58
C THR A 11 -13.46 -8.14 13.61
N VAL A 12 -12.29 -7.51 13.69
CA VAL A 12 -12.13 -6.25 14.44
C VAL A 12 -12.72 -5.14 13.58
N TYR A 13 -13.99 -4.86 13.82
CA TYR A 13 -14.73 -3.74 13.27
C TYR A 13 -14.24 -2.45 13.93
N LEU A 14 -13.40 -1.69 13.23
CA LEU A 14 -13.17 -0.26 13.50
C LEU A 14 -13.73 0.55 12.33
N GLY A 15 -15.04 0.41 12.10
CA GLY A 15 -15.80 1.27 11.19
C GLY A 15 -16.04 2.61 11.87
N GLY A 16 -15.41 3.67 11.35
CA GLY A 16 -15.44 4.97 12.01
C GLY A 16 -15.19 6.18 11.12
N VAL A 17 -15.64 6.20 9.85
CA VAL A 17 -16.18 7.39 9.14
C VAL A 17 -16.71 6.98 7.76
N LEU A 18 -18.02 7.03 7.58
CA LEU A 18 -18.66 7.21 6.26
C LEU A 18 -19.54 8.46 6.38
N PRO A 19 -19.37 9.42 5.47
CA PRO A 19 -20.56 9.86 4.75
C PRO A 19 -20.28 10.06 3.24
N GLY A 20 -21.19 9.54 2.41
CA GLY A 20 -21.40 10.05 1.05
C GLY A 20 -20.93 9.16 -0.09
N MET A 21 -21.84 8.38 -0.66
CA MET A 21 -21.72 7.97 -2.06
C MET A 21 -21.73 9.24 -2.93
N SER A 22 -20.63 9.55 -3.62
CA SER A 22 -20.57 9.93 -5.06
C SER A 22 -19.34 10.75 -5.49
N ASP A 23 -18.45 11.17 -4.59
CA ASP A 23 -17.16 11.79 -4.96
C ASP A 23 -16.02 11.00 -4.33
N ARG A 24 -15.47 10.02 -5.07
CA ARG A 24 -14.22 9.36 -4.65
C ARG A 24 -13.10 10.40 -4.68
N THR A 25 -12.32 10.50 -3.61
CA THR A 25 -11.16 11.40 -3.63
C THR A 25 -10.05 10.85 -4.53
N THR A 26 -9.07 11.69 -4.88
CA THR A 26 -7.91 11.25 -5.68
C THR A 26 -7.20 10.09 -4.99
N GLU A 27 -7.06 10.16 -3.67
CA GLU A 27 -6.39 9.18 -2.83
C GLU A 27 -7.15 7.86 -2.80
N GLU A 28 -8.49 7.90 -2.65
CA GLU A 28 -9.35 6.71 -2.67
C GLU A 28 -9.33 6.00 -4.03
N THR A 29 -9.27 6.76 -5.13
CA THR A 29 -9.14 6.17 -6.47
C THR A 29 -7.74 5.60 -6.69
N THR A 30 -6.72 6.26 -6.15
CA THR A 30 -5.31 5.83 -6.26
C THR A 30 -5.08 4.54 -5.50
N ILE A 31 -5.58 4.42 -4.26
CA ILE A 31 -5.40 3.20 -3.46
C ILE A 31 -6.08 1.98 -4.08
N ASP A 32 -7.23 2.16 -4.74
CA ASP A 32 -7.91 1.07 -5.43
C ASP A 32 -7.09 0.56 -6.63
N ARG A 33 -6.53 1.48 -7.44
CA ARG A 33 -5.71 1.11 -8.60
C ARG A 33 -4.37 0.48 -8.20
N ILE A 34 -3.71 1.06 -7.19
CA ILE A 34 -2.47 0.50 -6.66
C ILE A 34 -2.71 -0.89 -6.06
N TRP A 35 -3.85 -1.11 -5.41
CA TRP A 35 -4.19 -2.45 -4.95
C TRP A 35 -4.36 -3.43 -6.11
N ASP A 36 -5.07 -3.03 -7.18
CA ASP A 36 -5.25 -3.85 -8.40
C ASP A 36 -3.90 -4.24 -9.03
N ASP A 37 -2.91 -3.34 -9.03
CA ASP A 37 -1.57 -3.64 -9.51
C ASP A 37 -0.79 -4.60 -8.59
N LEU A 38 -0.91 -4.41 -7.27
CA LEU A 38 -0.11 -5.11 -6.27
C LEU A 38 -0.69 -6.48 -5.85
N GLU A 39 -1.98 -6.69 -6.06
CA GLU A 39 -2.68 -7.92 -5.73
C GLU A 39 -2.23 -9.07 -6.64
N ASP A 40 -1.92 -10.22 -6.04
CA ASP A 40 -1.80 -11.47 -6.79
C ASP A 40 -3.18 -11.91 -7.26
N ASP A 41 -3.50 -11.74 -8.55
CA ASP A 41 -4.81 -12.04 -9.15
C ASP A 41 -5.35 -13.44 -8.80
N GLU A 42 -4.46 -14.42 -8.61
CA GLU A 42 -4.85 -15.81 -8.32
C GLU A 42 -5.19 -16.03 -6.84
N ARG A 43 -4.57 -15.28 -5.93
CA ARG A 43 -4.65 -15.50 -4.48
C ARG A 43 -5.29 -14.37 -3.69
N GLY A 44 -5.42 -13.19 -4.27
CA GLY A 44 -5.98 -12.00 -3.64
C GLY A 44 -5.15 -11.48 -2.46
N VAL A 45 -3.82 -11.56 -2.57
CA VAL A 45 -2.87 -11.21 -1.51
C VAL A 45 -1.70 -10.40 -2.04
N PHE A 46 -1.04 -9.64 -1.17
CA PHE A 46 0.26 -9.04 -1.46
C PHE A 46 1.39 -10.01 -1.07
N PRO A 47 2.23 -10.48 -2.01
CA PRO A 47 3.29 -11.45 -1.72
C PRO A 47 4.54 -10.78 -1.15
N ALA A 48 4.74 -10.90 0.17
CA ALA A 48 5.81 -10.27 0.94
C ALA A 48 6.81 -11.31 1.51
N TYR A 49 7.30 -12.23 0.67
CA TYR A 49 8.14 -13.36 1.10
C TYR A 49 9.54 -13.02 1.63
N GLU A 50 10.11 -11.91 1.16
CA GLU A 50 11.46 -11.48 1.53
C GLU A 50 11.40 -10.04 2.06
N TYR A 51 11.58 -9.89 3.37
CA TYR A 51 11.67 -8.59 4.03
C TYR A 51 13.05 -7.95 3.75
N ASP A 52 13.20 -7.31 2.59
CA ASP A 52 14.41 -6.57 2.20
C ASP A 52 14.05 -5.44 1.22
N SER A 53 14.99 -4.53 0.98
CA SER A 53 15.04 -3.51 -0.07
C SER A 53 14.70 -4.00 -1.48
N ALA A 54 14.79 -5.31 -1.74
CA ALA A 54 14.30 -5.93 -2.97
C ALA A 54 12.76 -5.81 -3.12
N MET A 55 12.02 -5.81 -2.01
CA MET A 55 10.56 -5.70 -2.00
C MET A 55 10.09 -4.29 -2.40
N ASP A 56 10.81 -3.25 -1.99
CA ASP A 56 10.54 -1.88 -2.43
C ASP A 56 10.71 -1.75 -3.94
N ARG A 57 11.78 -2.34 -4.49
CA ARG A 57 12.01 -2.37 -5.94
C ARG A 57 10.88 -3.13 -6.65
N LYS A 58 10.51 -4.30 -6.14
CA LYS A 58 9.43 -5.11 -6.71
C LYS A 58 8.11 -4.34 -6.72
N MET A 59 7.72 -3.74 -5.60
CA MET A 59 6.53 -2.89 -5.50
C MET A 59 6.55 -1.76 -6.55
N ARG A 60 7.69 -1.08 -6.70
CA ARG A 60 7.85 0.00 -7.69
C ARG A 60 7.75 -0.47 -9.13
N ASP A 61 8.28 -1.65 -9.43
CA ASP A 61 8.25 -2.25 -10.77
C ASP A 61 6.86 -2.82 -11.12
N THR A 62 6.04 -3.14 -10.11
CA THR A 62 4.69 -3.66 -10.27
C THR A 62 3.63 -2.56 -10.48
N ILE A 63 3.75 -1.42 -9.80
CA ILE A 63 2.78 -0.32 -9.92
C ILE A 63 2.84 0.32 -11.32
N ASP A 64 1.68 0.49 -11.96
CA ASP A 64 1.56 1.12 -13.27
C ASP A 64 1.45 2.66 -13.17
N GLN A 65 1.90 3.37 -14.22
CA GLN A 65 1.90 4.84 -14.25
C GLN A 65 0.49 5.41 -14.14
N THR A 66 -0.49 4.71 -14.72
CA THR A 66 -1.89 5.10 -14.77
C THR A 66 -2.61 4.91 -13.43
N SER A 67 -2.02 4.10 -12.54
CA SER A 67 -2.48 3.89 -11.17
C SER A 67 -2.10 5.05 -10.25
N LEU A 68 -1.06 5.81 -10.61
CA LEU A 68 -0.64 6.99 -9.87
C LEU A 68 -1.45 8.24 -10.25
N PRO A 69 -1.63 9.18 -9.31
CA PRO A 69 -2.25 10.46 -9.62
C PRO A 69 -1.33 11.31 -10.51
N ASN A 70 -1.93 11.94 -11.52
CA ASN A 70 -1.21 12.83 -12.44
C ASN A 70 -0.89 14.17 -11.77
N GLY A 71 0.36 14.61 -11.89
CA GLY A 71 0.81 15.90 -11.37
C GLY A 71 0.82 16.02 -9.85
N LYS A 72 0.79 14.89 -9.14
CA LYS A 72 0.86 14.81 -7.67
C LYS A 72 1.99 13.90 -7.22
N ASN A 73 2.56 14.21 -6.07
CA ASN A 73 3.49 13.31 -5.42
C ASN A 73 2.69 12.23 -4.70
N SER A 74 3.22 11.02 -4.62
CA SER A 74 2.54 9.95 -3.91
C SER A 74 3.51 9.04 -3.17
N TYR A 75 3.04 8.54 -2.04
CA TYR A 75 3.71 7.56 -1.23
C TYR A 75 2.79 6.37 -1.00
N VAL A 76 3.37 5.19 -1.16
CA VAL A 76 2.69 3.91 -1.04
C VAL A 76 3.46 3.08 -0.03
N ALA A 77 2.75 2.50 0.93
CA ALA A 77 3.34 1.58 1.89
C ALA A 77 2.41 0.42 2.19
N VAL A 78 2.97 -0.79 2.22
CA VAL A 78 2.29 -1.98 2.74
C VAL A 78 2.83 -2.26 4.14
N ARG A 79 1.91 -2.28 5.10
CA ARG A 79 2.22 -2.50 6.52
C ARG A 79 1.52 -3.76 7.00
N ALA A 80 2.16 -4.56 7.83
CA ALA A 80 1.49 -5.61 8.58
C ALA A 80 2.16 -5.77 9.93
N TYR A 81 1.56 -6.55 10.82
CA TYR A 81 2.12 -6.79 12.14
C TYR A 81 3.11 -7.97 12.09
N GLU A 82 4.30 -7.75 12.63
CA GLU A 82 5.31 -8.77 12.89
C GLU A 82 5.67 -8.71 14.38
N ASP A 83 5.57 -9.85 15.07
CA ASP A 83 5.83 -9.94 16.52
C ASP A 83 5.05 -8.94 17.40
N GLY A 84 3.88 -8.49 16.90
CA GLY A 84 3.02 -7.51 17.59
C GLY A 84 3.40 -6.04 17.33
N GLU A 85 4.43 -5.80 16.52
CA GLU A 85 4.87 -4.46 16.11
C GLU A 85 4.45 -4.19 14.66
N PRO A 86 4.01 -2.95 14.33
CA PRO A 86 3.69 -2.59 12.96
C PRO A 86 4.98 -2.47 12.14
N THR A 87 5.08 -3.27 11.09
CA THR A 87 6.26 -3.38 10.23
C THR A 87 5.88 -3.03 8.78
N VAL A 88 6.73 -2.23 8.11
CA VAL A 88 6.53 -1.87 6.69
C VAL A 88 7.21 -2.93 5.85
N PHE A 89 6.44 -3.72 5.12
CA PHE A 89 6.99 -4.77 4.25
C PHE A 89 7.53 -4.21 2.94
N ALA A 90 6.92 -3.13 2.44
CA ALA A 90 7.32 -2.50 1.19
C ALA A 90 6.91 -1.02 1.18
N SER A 91 7.72 -0.17 0.57
CA SER A 91 7.36 1.21 0.28
C SER A 91 7.84 1.70 -1.10
N ALA A 92 7.09 2.64 -1.66
CA ALA A 92 7.42 3.30 -2.92
C ALA A 92 7.07 4.80 -2.84
N HIS A 93 7.97 5.63 -3.37
CA HIS A 93 7.78 7.09 -3.46
C HIS A 93 7.84 7.50 -4.93
N PHE A 94 6.89 8.34 -5.32
CA PHE A 94 6.78 8.86 -6.68
C PHE A 94 6.60 10.38 -6.64
N ASP A 95 7.41 11.08 -7.43
CA ASP A 95 7.30 12.52 -7.67
C ASP A 95 6.11 12.83 -8.59
N SER A 96 5.66 14.07 -8.58
CA SER A 96 4.79 14.67 -9.57
C SER A 96 5.46 14.87 -10.95
N ASP A 97 6.78 15.09 -10.97
CA ASP A 97 7.54 15.44 -12.18
C ASP A 97 8.23 14.22 -12.82
N GLY A 98 8.06 14.05 -14.13
CA GLY A 98 8.68 12.99 -14.93
C GLY A 98 7.76 12.47 -16.04
N ASP A 99 8.34 12.15 -17.21
CA ASP A 99 7.58 11.68 -18.37
C ASP A 99 7.19 10.19 -18.24
N ASP A 100 7.93 9.43 -17.43
CA ASP A 100 7.66 8.03 -17.14
C ASP A 100 7.77 7.70 -15.63
N LEU A 101 7.34 6.49 -15.26
CA LEU A 101 7.40 6.02 -13.87
C LEU A 101 8.82 6.00 -13.29
N ARG A 102 9.82 5.66 -14.09
CA ARG A 102 11.20 5.53 -13.61
C ARG A 102 11.78 6.89 -13.26
N ASP A 103 11.45 7.91 -14.03
CA ASP A 103 11.84 9.30 -13.77
C ASP A 103 11.13 9.86 -12.53
N ARG A 104 9.86 9.49 -12.32
CA ARG A 104 9.08 9.86 -11.13
C ARG A 104 9.54 9.11 -9.87
N GLN A 105 10.20 7.96 -9.98
CA GLN A 105 10.56 7.15 -8.82
C GLN A 105 11.66 7.80 -7.98
N LEU A 106 11.35 8.05 -6.71
CA LEU A 106 12.31 8.59 -5.75
C LEU A 106 12.88 7.47 -4.88
N SER A 107 14.20 7.49 -4.65
CA SER A 107 14.82 6.59 -3.66
C SER A 107 14.11 6.77 -2.33
N SER A 108 13.51 5.70 -1.81
CA SER A 108 12.91 5.65 -0.48
C SER A 108 13.39 4.39 0.18
N THR A 109 13.66 4.51 1.47
CA THR A 109 13.95 3.41 2.36
C THR A 109 12.78 3.22 3.32
N HIS A 110 12.56 2.01 3.83
CA HIS A 110 11.53 1.70 4.83
C HIS A 110 11.36 2.72 5.99
N PRO A 111 12.41 3.38 6.53
CA PRO A 111 12.25 4.38 7.59
C PRO A 111 11.81 5.78 7.12
N ASP A 112 11.77 6.06 5.82
CA ASP A 112 11.42 7.38 5.28
C ASP A 112 9.90 7.60 5.29
N TYR A 113 9.32 7.73 6.48
CA TYR A 113 7.92 8.13 6.63
C TYR A 113 7.75 9.61 6.33
N GLY A 114 7.05 9.93 5.24
CA GLY A 114 6.61 11.29 4.92
C GLY A 114 6.88 11.70 3.48
N PRO A 115 6.54 12.95 3.10
CA PRO A 115 6.85 13.48 1.79
C PRO A 115 8.36 13.35 1.56
N PRO A 116 8.80 12.93 0.35
CA PRO A 116 10.22 12.83 0.06
C PRO A 116 10.89 14.16 0.40
N HIS A 117 12.09 14.14 0.99
CA HIS A 117 12.81 15.38 1.36
C HIS A 117 12.98 16.39 0.21
N ALA A 118 12.86 15.93 -1.04
CA ALA A 118 12.89 16.74 -2.25
C ALA A 118 11.54 17.40 -2.59
N ALA A 119 10.41 16.87 -2.14
CA ALA A 119 9.11 17.49 -2.28
C ALA A 119 9.03 18.69 -1.32
N ARG A 120 8.60 19.85 -1.84
CA ARG A 120 8.30 21.02 -1.01
C ARG A 120 7.19 20.67 -0.01
N GLU A 121 7.10 21.44 1.07
CA GLU A 121 5.97 21.31 2.00
C GLU A 121 4.65 21.40 1.22
N PRO A 122 3.79 20.38 1.31
CA PRO A 122 2.64 20.25 0.43
C PRO A 122 1.55 21.26 0.82
N ASP A 123 0.92 21.86 -0.19
CA ASP A 123 -0.21 22.78 0.03
C ASP A 123 -1.46 22.03 0.56
N GLU A 124 -1.62 20.77 0.14
CA GLU A 124 -2.67 19.86 0.57
C GLU A 124 -2.12 18.43 0.69
N THR A 125 -2.57 17.67 1.70
CA THR A 125 -2.21 16.26 1.88
C THR A 125 -3.48 15.43 2.02
N GLY A 126 -3.62 14.40 1.18
CA GLY A 126 -4.66 13.40 1.27
C GLY A 126 -4.10 12.03 1.66
N ILE A 127 -4.83 11.29 2.49
CA ILE A 127 -4.46 9.94 2.92
C ILE A 127 -5.62 8.99 2.70
N ALA A 128 -5.34 7.84 2.08
CA ALA A 128 -6.24 6.71 1.99
C ALA A 128 -5.59 5.46 2.58
N THR A 129 -6.40 4.63 3.24
CA THR A 129 -5.95 3.34 3.80
C THR A 129 -6.92 2.24 3.44
N ARG A 130 -6.38 1.05 3.17
CA ARG A 130 -7.16 -0.14 2.80
C ARG A 130 -6.61 -1.36 3.52
N SER A 131 -7.50 -2.15 4.11
CA SER A 131 -7.13 -3.46 4.67
C SER A 131 -6.85 -4.45 3.55
N ILE A 132 -5.74 -5.15 3.64
CA ILE A 132 -5.27 -6.11 2.64
C ILE A 132 -4.79 -7.40 3.31
N SER A 133 -4.73 -8.48 2.54
CA SER A 133 -4.07 -9.72 2.96
C SER A 133 -2.61 -9.67 2.52
N VAL A 134 -1.68 -9.91 3.43
CA VAL A 134 -0.23 -9.95 3.17
C VAL A 134 0.26 -11.38 3.39
N GLU A 135 0.81 -11.99 2.36
CA GLU A 135 1.36 -13.34 2.43
C GLU A 135 2.86 -13.24 2.71
N VAL A 136 3.27 -13.61 3.93
CA VAL A 136 4.67 -13.53 4.39
C VAL A 136 5.41 -14.83 4.06
N THR A 137 4.70 -15.95 3.99
CA THR A 137 5.19 -17.23 3.45
C THR A 137 4.04 -17.93 2.73
N GLU A 138 4.31 -18.95 1.89
CA GLU A 138 3.27 -19.70 1.13
C GLU A 138 2.14 -20.31 1.99
N ALA A 139 2.27 -20.32 3.32
CA ALA A 139 1.24 -20.81 4.25
C ALA A 139 0.93 -19.82 5.40
N ASP A 140 1.45 -18.59 5.36
CA ASP A 140 1.24 -17.56 6.40
C ASP A 140 0.69 -16.27 5.77
N ILE A 141 -0.62 -16.09 5.87
CA ILE A 141 -1.34 -14.90 5.44
C ILE A 141 -1.72 -14.09 6.68
N ARG A 142 -1.31 -12.83 6.70
CA ARG A 142 -1.54 -11.88 7.78
C ARG A 142 -2.42 -10.72 7.31
N GLY A 143 -3.16 -10.13 8.25
CA GLY A 143 -3.84 -8.87 8.01
C GLY A 143 -2.83 -7.73 7.90
N GLY A 144 -2.89 -6.99 6.80
CA GLY A 144 -2.09 -5.81 6.55
C GLY A 144 -2.94 -4.61 6.17
N THR A 145 -2.24 -3.51 5.95
CA THR A 145 -2.79 -2.22 5.55
C THR A 145 -1.96 -1.68 4.40
N LEU A 146 -2.62 -1.44 3.27
CA LEU A 146 -2.12 -0.57 2.23
C LEU A 146 -2.39 0.88 2.66
N TYR A 147 -1.34 1.69 2.66
CA TYR A 147 -1.37 3.10 2.98
C TYR A 147 -0.95 3.87 1.74
N VAL A 148 -1.76 4.83 1.32
CA VAL A 148 -1.47 5.73 0.20
C VAL A 148 -1.62 7.15 0.68
N GLU A 149 -0.59 7.94 0.49
CA GLU A 149 -0.57 9.37 0.76
C GLU A 149 -0.26 10.11 -0.53
N VAL A 150 -1.01 11.18 -0.78
CA VAL A 150 -0.90 11.98 -1.99
C VAL A 150 -0.78 13.44 -1.60
N TRP A 151 0.15 14.13 -2.26
CA TRP A 151 0.44 15.54 -2.10
C TRP A 151 0.28 16.27 -3.43
#